data_AF-A0A4C1T1L3-F1
#
_entry.id   AF-A0A4C1T1L3-F1
#
_cell.length_a   1.000
_cell.length_b   1.000
_cell.length_c   1.000
_cell.angle_alpha   90.00
_cell.angle_beta   90.00
_cell.angle_gamma   90.00
#
_symmetry.space_group_name_H-M   'P 1'
#
loop_
_entity.id
_entity.type
_entity.pdbx_description
1 polymer ?
#
loop_
_entity_poly.entity_id
_entity_poly.type
_entity_poly.pdbx_seq_one_letter_code
_entity_poly.pdbx_strand_id
1 'polypeptide(L)'
;MKLTMIDGKVSNAITGTASNWHCSICGKKKSQFSTSSKERTVNEEVLKFGISPLHARIRFLEYFLHLAYDLKYRSLPDNAKRSACKNKELIEMRASEKQRIQKDFKQQTGLNIDQPLVGYGSTNDGNTARRFFKYYEETSKLLE
;
A
#
# COMPACT_ATOMS: atom_id res chain seq x y z
N MET A 1 27.85 -8.81 11.66
CA MET A 1 27.45 -8.78 10.23
C MET A 1 26.05 -8.19 10.12
N LYS A 2 25.80 -7.21 9.25
CA LYS A 2 24.46 -6.61 9.05
C LYS A 2 23.87 -7.13 7.74
N LEU A 3 22.67 -7.71 7.77
CA LEU A 3 22.00 -8.32 6.60
C LEU A 3 20.88 -7.41 6.10
N THR A 4 21.25 -6.28 5.48
CA THR A 4 20.30 -5.21 5.14
C THR A 4 19.77 -5.25 3.71
N MET A 5 20.35 -6.09 2.84
CA MET A 5 19.93 -6.26 1.44
C MET A 5 18.86 -7.35 1.30
N ILE A 6 17.86 -7.33 2.16
CA ILE A 6 16.72 -8.27 2.11
C ILE A 6 15.41 -7.51 1.99
N ASP A 7 14.43 -8.14 1.35
CA ASP A 7 13.07 -7.62 1.34
C ASP A 7 12.29 -8.04 2.60
N GLY A 8 11.13 -7.41 2.81
CA GLY A 8 10.29 -7.69 3.98
C GLY A 8 9.74 -9.12 4.03
N LYS A 9 9.55 -9.78 2.88
CA LYS A 9 9.09 -11.18 2.84
C LYS A 9 10.22 -12.12 3.29
N VAL A 10 11.45 -11.87 2.83
CA VAL A 10 12.64 -12.60 3.27
C VAL A 10 12.88 -12.38 4.76
N SER A 11 12.73 -11.14 5.23
CA SER A 11 12.79 -10.83 6.67
C SER A 11 11.77 -11.66 7.47
N ASN A 12 10.51 -11.72 7.02
CA ASN A 12 9.47 -12.52 7.67
C ASN A 12 9.79 -14.02 7.68
N ALA A 13 10.35 -14.55 6.58
CA ALA A 13 10.74 -15.95 6.50
C ALA A 13 11.85 -16.30 7.49
N ILE A 14 12.86 -15.43 7.62
CA ILE A 14 13.97 -15.61 8.57
C ILE A 14 13.47 -15.51 10.02
N THR A 15 12.54 -14.60 10.30
CA THR A 15 12.00 -14.40 11.66
C THR A 15 10.89 -15.38 12.04
N GLY A 16 10.57 -16.36 11.19
CA GLY A 16 9.48 -17.31 11.41
C GLY A 16 8.10 -16.64 11.50
N THR A 17 7.95 -15.43 10.93
CA THR A 17 6.69 -14.70 10.92
C THR A 17 5.76 -15.29 9.87
N ALA A 18 4.70 -15.96 10.32
CA ALA A 18 3.83 -16.80 9.49
C ALA A 18 3.12 -16.09 8.33
N SER A 19 3.01 -14.76 8.33
CA SER A 19 2.29 -14.03 7.29
C SER A 19 2.89 -12.67 6.98
N ASN A 20 2.91 -12.33 5.68
CA ASN A 20 3.37 -11.05 5.15
C ASN A 20 2.50 -9.85 5.56
N TRP A 21 1.36 -10.08 6.21
CA TRP A 21 0.48 -9.06 6.76
C TRP A 21 0.78 -8.74 8.24
N HIS A 22 1.77 -9.41 8.83
CA HIS A 22 2.27 -9.12 10.17
C HIS A 22 3.58 -8.34 10.07
N CYS A 23 3.78 -7.40 10.99
CA CYS A 23 5.03 -6.67 11.08
C CYS A 23 6.09 -7.56 11.77
N SER A 24 7.22 -7.83 11.11
CA SER A 24 8.33 -8.58 11.72
C SER A 24 8.93 -7.87 12.94
N ILE A 25 8.86 -6.53 13.00
CA ILE A 25 9.46 -5.74 14.07
C ILE A 25 8.63 -5.80 15.35
N CYS A 26 7.30 -5.70 15.27
CA CYS A 26 6.43 -5.62 16.44
C CYS A 26 5.40 -6.76 16.58
N GLY A 27 5.37 -7.70 15.64
CA GLY A 27 4.44 -8.84 15.63
C GLY A 27 2.97 -8.49 15.38
N LYS A 28 2.61 -7.21 15.26
CA LYS A 28 1.21 -6.77 15.13
C LYS A 28 0.65 -7.03 13.73
N LYS A 29 -0.65 -7.34 13.69
CA LYS A 29 -1.49 -7.43 12.48
C LYS A 29 -1.96 -6.04 12.04
N LYS A 30 -2.27 -5.86 10.75
CA LYS A 30 -2.84 -4.62 10.20
C LYS A 30 -4.00 -4.02 11.03
N SER A 31 -4.90 -4.86 11.55
CA SER A 31 -6.06 -4.41 12.35
C SER A 31 -5.67 -3.81 13.71
N GLN A 32 -4.50 -4.15 14.24
CA GLN A 32 -4.02 -3.68 15.55
C GLN A 32 -3.24 -2.37 15.45
N PHE A 33 -2.95 -1.87 14.25
CA PHE A 33 -2.24 -0.60 14.05
C PHE A 33 -3.15 0.63 14.18
N SER A 34 -4.47 0.48 14.10
CA SER A 34 -5.42 1.59 14.31
C SER A 34 -5.60 1.95 15.78
N THR A 35 -5.31 1.02 16.69
CA THR A 35 -5.42 1.23 18.14
C THR A 35 -4.10 1.80 18.64
N SER A 36 -4.12 3.01 19.20
CA SER A 36 -2.97 3.70 19.78
C SER A 36 -2.50 3.06 21.09
N SER A 37 -2.06 1.80 21.04
CA SER A 37 -1.39 1.18 22.19
C SER A 37 -0.03 1.86 22.42
N LYS A 38 0.17 2.46 23.60
CA LYS A 38 1.39 3.19 23.97
C LYS A 38 2.63 2.28 24.04
N GLU A 39 2.43 0.98 24.29
CA GLU A 39 3.52 0.00 24.32
C GLU A 39 3.80 -0.57 22.92
N ARG A 40 5.03 -0.34 22.47
CA ARG A 40 5.59 -0.92 21.26
C ARG A 40 6.60 -1.97 21.69
N THR A 41 6.21 -3.23 21.67
CA THR A 41 7.17 -4.33 21.71
C THR A 41 7.97 -4.31 20.41
N VAL A 42 9.30 -4.33 20.54
CA VAL A 42 10.23 -4.33 19.41
C VAL A 42 11.10 -5.58 19.52
N ASN A 43 11.17 -6.34 18.44
CA ASN A 43 12.11 -7.43 18.32
C ASN A 43 13.46 -6.90 17.83
N GLU A 44 14.41 -6.71 18.75
CA GLU A 44 15.73 -6.13 18.47
C GLU A 44 16.54 -6.96 17.45
N GLU A 45 16.35 -8.28 17.43
CA GLU A 45 17.00 -9.17 16.46
C GLU A 45 16.64 -8.85 15.01
N VAL A 46 15.48 -8.25 14.78
CA VAL A 46 15.00 -7.89 13.43
C VAL A 46 15.62 -6.58 12.95
N LEU A 47 16.08 -5.72 13.87
CA LEU A 47 16.64 -4.42 13.53
C LEU A 47 17.94 -4.55 12.69
N LYS A 48 18.64 -5.69 12.79
CA LYS A 48 19.83 -5.99 11.96
C LYS A 48 19.52 -6.15 10.47
N PHE A 49 18.25 -6.36 10.12
CA PHE A 49 17.78 -6.45 8.73
C PHE A 49 17.47 -5.08 8.12
N GLY A 50 17.34 -4.03 8.95
CA GLY A 50 17.03 -2.68 8.49
C GLY A 50 15.67 -2.55 7.80
N ILE A 51 15.49 -1.44 7.09
CA ILE A 51 14.29 -1.16 6.30
C ILE A 51 14.68 -1.23 4.83
N SER A 52 13.88 -1.91 4.00
CA SER A 52 14.01 -1.89 2.54
C SER A 52 13.38 -0.61 1.97
N PRO A 53 14.16 0.43 1.58
CA PRO A 53 13.59 1.72 1.18
C PRO A 53 12.85 1.63 -0.16
N LEU A 54 13.30 0.72 -1.04
CA LEU A 54 12.66 0.43 -2.32
C LEU A 54 11.23 -0.08 -2.11
N HIS A 55 11.07 -1.14 -1.31
CA HIS A 55 9.75 -1.70 -1.06
C HIS A 55 8.89 -0.78 -0.19
N ALA A 56 9.47 -0.01 0.74
CA ALA A 56 8.73 1.01 1.47
C ALA A 56 8.07 2.00 0.52
N ARG A 57 8.81 2.56 -0.46
CA ARG A 57 8.25 3.48 -1.46
C ARG A 57 7.15 2.84 -2.31
N ILE A 58 7.36 1.62 -2.80
CA ILE A 58 6.34 0.90 -3.58
C ILE A 58 5.06 0.69 -2.75
N ARG A 59 5.19 0.30 -1.48
CA ARG A 59 4.04 0.13 -0.58
C ARG A 59 3.33 1.44 -0.26
N PHE A 60 4.06 2.54 -0.11
CA PHE A 60 3.44 3.86 0.07
C PHE A 60 2.66 4.29 -1.18
N LEU A 61 3.21 4.08 -2.38
CA LEU A 61 2.48 4.32 -3.63
C LEU A 61 1.16 3.53 -3.66
N GLU A 62 1.21 2.22 -3.44
CA GLU A 62 0.01 1.37 -3.40
C GLU A 62 -0.99 1.85 -2.34
N TYR A 63 -0.50 2.27 -1.17
CA TYR A 63 -1.35 2.79 -0.10
C TYR A 63 -2.09 4.07 -0.49
N PHE A 64 -1.38 5.05 -1.07
CA PHE A 64 -2.01 6.32 -1.50
C PHE A 64 -3.03 6.10 -2.61
N LEU A 65 -2.73 5.23 -3.57
CA LEU A 65 -3.68 4.85 -4.63
C LEU A 65 -4.94 4.22 -4.05
N HIS A 66 -4.79 3.21 -3.17
CA HIS A 66 -5.94 2.58 -2.54
C HIS A 66 -6.72 3.54 -1.66
N LEU A 67 -6.05 4.44 -0.95
CA LEU A 67 -6.70 5.48 -0.16
C LEU A 67 -7.56 6.38 -1.05
N ALA A 68 -7.01 6.86 -2.18
CA ALA A 68 -7.73 7.69 -3.14
C ALA A 68 -8.97 7.00 -3.69
N TYR A 69 -8.87 5.71 -4.06
CA TYR A 69 -10.01 4.91 -4.52
C TYR A 69 -11.10 4.78 -3.45
N ASP A 70 -10.69 4.76 -2.18
CA ASP A 70 -11.58 4.59 -1.03
C ASP A 70 -12.11 5.92 -0.48
N LEU A 71 -11.62 7.10 -0.91
CA LEU A 71 -12.00 8.41 -0.35
C LEU A 71 -13.51 8.68 -0.48
N LYS A 72 -14.06 8.48 -1.69
CA LYS A 72 -15.50 8.65 -1.95
C LYS A 72 -16.37 7.64 -1.20
N TYR A 73 -15.81 6.48 -0.87
CA TYR A 73 -16.46 5.46 -0.05
C TYR A 73 -16.41 5.79 1.46
N ARG A 74 -15.29 6.34 1.94
CA ARG A 74 -15.08 6.61 3.38
C ARG A 74 -15.96 7.72 3.94
N SER A 75 -16.47 8.61 3.10
CA SER A 75 -17.44 9.65 3.46
C SER A 75 -18.84 9.12 3.76
N LEU A 76 -19.13 7.84 3.44
CA LEU A 76 -20.43 7.23 3.72
C LEU A 76 -20.59 6.85 5.20
N PRO A 77 -21.83 6.78 5.73
CA PRO A 77 -22.12 6.37 7.11
C PRO A 77 -21.63 4.94 7.42
N ASP A 78 -21.19 4.69 8.66
CA ASP A 78 -20.59 3.41 9.09
C ASP A 78 -21.48 2.17 8.90
N ASN A 79 -22.80 2.38 8.82
CA ASN A 79 -23.79 1.33 8.62
C ASN A 79 -23.70 0.74 7.19
N ALA A 80 -23.36 1.58 6.19
CA ALA A 80 -23.14 1.15 4.81
C ALA A 80 -21.80 0.42 4.62
N LYS A 81 -20.82 0.70 5.49
CA LYS A 81 -19.45 0.14 5.39
C LYS A 81 -19.38 -1.36 5.74
N ARG A 82 -20.20 -1.84 6.68
CA ARG A 82 -20.16 -3.25 7.16
C ARG A 82 -20.53 -4.30 6.10
N SER A 83 -21.15 -3.88 5.00
CA SER A 83 -21.56 -4.76 3.89
C SER A 83 -20.87 -4.43 2.57
N ALA A 84 -19.76 -3.68 2.59
CA ALA A 84 -19.12 -3.14 1.39
C ALA A 84 -18.60 -4.19 0.39
N CYS A 85 -18.32 -5.42 0.84
CA CYS A 85 -17.97 -6.52 -0.06
C CYS A 85 -19.18 -7.14 -0.79
N LYS A 86 -20.40 -6.80 -0.39
CA LYS A 86 -21.67 -7.30 -0.97
C LYS A 86 -22.49 -6.21 -1.66
N ASN A 87 -22.15 -4.94 -1.46
CA ASN A 87 -22.84 -3.83 -2.10
C ASN A 87 -22.23 -3.58 -3.49
N LYS A 88 -22.96 -4.00 -4.53
CA LYS A 88 -22.56 -3.91 -5.94
C LYS A 88 -22.27 -2.46 -6.36
N GLU A 89 -23.07 -1.51 -5.92
CA GLU A 89 -22.92 -0.09 -6.28
C GLU A 89 -21.59 0.49 -5.75
N LEU A 90 -21.20 0.10 -4.53
CA LEU A 90 -19.93 0.57 -3.93
C LEU A 90 -18.71 -0.03 -4.62
N ILE A 91 -18.81 -1.30 -5.06
CA ILE A 91 -17.76 -1.96 -5.83
C ILE A 91 -17.59 -1.27 -7.19
N GLU A 92 -18.70 -0.96 -7.86
CA GLU A 92 -18.71 -0.25 -9.14
C GLU A 92 -18.17 1.17 -9.01
N MET A 93 -18.55 1.90 -7.95
CA MET A 93 -18.02 3.25 -7.67
C MET A 93 -16.51 3.24 -7.41
N ARG A 94 -16.01 2.27 -6.63
CA ARG A 94 -14.56 2.14 -6.41
C ARG A 94 -13.81 1.78 -7.69
N ALA A 95 -14.40 0.91 -8.51
CA ALA A 95 -13.83 0.50 -9.79
C ALA A 95 -13.79 1.66 -10.79
N SER A 96 -14.85 2.48 -10.86
CA SER A 96 -14.90 3.65 -11.73
C SER A 96 -13.89 4.72 -11.29
N GLU A 97 -13.72 4.93 -9.99
CA GLU A 97 -12.72 5.85 -9.46
C GLU A 97 -11.29 5.37 -9.77
N LYS A 98 -11.02 4.07 -9.59
CA LYS A 98 -9.76 3.46 -10.00
C LYS A 98 -9.48 3.69 -11.49
N GLN A 99 -10.48 3.46 -12.36
CA GLN A 99 -10.33 3.67 -13.80
C GLN A 99 -10.07 5.15 -14.16
N ARG A 100 -10.77 6.09 -13.50
CA ARG A 100 -10.55 7.53 -13.67
C ARG A 100 -9.10 7.88 -13.36
N ILE A 101 -8.64 7.54 -12.16
CA ILE A 101 -7.28 7.87 -11.70
C ILE A 101 -6.23 7.21 -12.61
N GLN A 102 -6.41 5.94 -12.99
CA GLN A 102 -5.49 5.27 -13.93
C GLN A 102 -5.39 5.98 -15.28
N LYS A 103 -6.53 6.44 -15.81
CA LYS A 103 -6.58 7.19 -17.07
C LYS A 103 -5.89 8.54 -16.93
N ASP A 104 -6.19 9.29 -15.88
CA ASP A 104 -5.64 10.63 -15.63
C ASP A 104 -4.12 10.56 -15.47
N PHE A 105 -3.60 9.58 -14.72
CA PHE A 105 -2.17 9.34 -14.59
C PHE A 105 -1.50 9.03 -15.93
N LYS A 106 -2.11 8.16 -16.75
CA LYS A 106 -1.57 7.82 -18.07
C LYS A 106 -1.56 9.04 -18.99
N GLN A 107 -2.61 9.86 -18.97
CA GLN A 107 -2.73 11.03 -19.83
C GLN A 107 -1.80 12.17 -19.43
N GLN A 108 -1.74 12.50 -18.13
CA GLN A 108 -0.98 13.67 -17.66
C GLN A 108 0.50 13.37 -17.40
N THR A 109 0.84 12.14 -17.00
CA THR A 109 2.22 11.80 -16.62
C THR A 109 2.85 10.70 -17.49
N GLY A 110 2.05 10.02 -18.31
CA GLY A 110 2.50 8.84 -19.06
C GLY A 110 2.72 7.59 -18.21
N LEU A 111 2.36 7.62 -16.92
CA LEU A 111 2.54 6.48 -16.01
C LEU A 111 1.36 5.52 -16.09
N ASN A 112 1.64 4.23 -16.26
CA ASN A 112 0.66 3.16 -16.05
C ASN A 112 0.73 2.72 -14.59
N ILE A 113 -0.33 2.97 -13.82
CA ILE A 113 -0.38 2.70 -12.37
C ILE A 113 -1.39 1.60 -12.02
N ASP A 114 -1.08 0.80 -11.00
CA ASP A 114 -1.96 -0.23 -10.41
C ASP A 114 -2.63 -1.20 -11.41
N GLN A 115 -1.91 -1.52 -12.49
CA GLN A 115 -2.32 -2.50 -13.48
C GLN A 115 -1.65 -3.84 -13.20
N PRO A 116 -2.41 -4.95 -13.14
CA PRO A 116 -1.81 -6.28 -12.99
C PRO A 116 -1.01 -6.64 -14.23
N LEU A 117 0.17 -7.22 -14.05
CA LEU A 117 0.98 -7.75 -15.15
C LEU A 117 0.89 -9.28 -15.12
N VAL A 118 0.82 -9.90 -16.30
CA VAL A 118 0.72 -11.37 -16.43
C VAL A 118 1.98 -12.01 -15.86
N GLY A 119 1.81 -12.91 -14.89
CA GLY A 119 2.89 -13.67 -14.26
C GLY A 119 3.68 -12.93 -13.17
N TYR A 120 3.57 -11.60 -13.05
CA TYR A 120 4.43 -10.83 -12.13
C TYR A 120 3.77 -9.56 -11.58
N GLY A 121 3.46 -9.52 -10.28
CA GLY A 121 3.21 -8.26 -9.56
C GLY A 121 2.22 -7.27 -10.22
N SER A 122 2.60 -5.99 -10.27
CA SER A 122 1.82 -4.92 -10.90
C SER A 122 2.77 -3.88 -11.52
N THR A 123 2.21 -2.92 -12.25
CA THR A 123 2.97 -1.78 -12.80
C THR A 123 3.52 -0.82 -11.74
N ASN A 124 3.23 -1.03 -10.45
CA ASN A 124 3.76 -0.24 -9.33
C ASN A 124 5.17 -0.71 -8.95
N ASP A 125 6.12 -0.55 -9.86
CA ASP A 125 7.51 -0.87 -9.62
C ASP A 125 8.30 0.31 -9.01
N GLY A 126 9.61 0.12 -8.83
CA GLY A 126 10.48 1.16 -8.29
C GLY A 126 10.57 2.41 -9.16
N ASN A 127 10.43 2.30 -10.48
CA ASN A 127 10.49 3.44 -11.39
C ASN A 127 9.19 4.25 -11.32
N THR A 128 8.04 3.56 -11.32
CA THR A 128 6.74 4.18 -11.10
C THR A 128 6.69 4.91 -9.76
N ALA A 129 7.13 4.27 -8.67
CA ALA A 129 7.19 4.90 -7.35
C ALA A 129 8.13 6.13 -7.33
N ARG A 130 9.30 6.07 -7.95
CA ARG A 130 10.22 7.22 -8.03
C ARG A 130 9.60 8.40 -8.76
N ARG A 131 8.97 8.18 -9.91
CA ARG A 131 8.32 9.26 -10.67
C ARG A 131 7.12 9.82 -9.92
N PHE A 132 6.32 8.97 -9.29
CA PHE A 132 5.18 9.38 -8.50
C PHE A 132 5.58 10.34 -7.37
N PHE A 133 6.59 9.98 -6.56
CA PHE A 133 7.03 10.84 -5.45
C PHE A 133 7.89 12.04 -5.88
N LYS A 134 8.49 12.00 -7.07
CA LYS A 134 9.27 13.14 -7.60
C LYS A 134 8.36 14.33 -7.95
N TYR A 135 7.18 14.04 -8.49
CA TYR A 135 6.19 15.02 -8.96
C TYR A 135 4.98 15.01 -8.01
N TYR A 136 5.25 15.20 -6.71
CA TYR A 136 4.23 15.00 -5.66
C TYR A 136 3.07 15.99 -5.77
N GLU A 137 3.30 17.21 -6.28
CA GLU A 137 2.26 18.22 -6.45
C GLU A 137 1.28 17.84 -7.56
N GLU A 138 1.79 17.36 -8.69
CA GLU A 138 0.97 16.87 -9.79
C GLU A 138 0.24 15.61 -9.40
N THR A 139 0.94 14.65 -8.78
CA THR A 139 0.30 13.39 -8.36
C THR A 139 -0.76 13.59 -7.29
N SER A 140 -0.59 14.53 -6.35
CA SER A 140 -1.64 14.86 -5.36
C SER A 140 -2.92 15.31 -6.03
N LYS A 141 -2.83 16.22 -7.02
CA LYS A 141 -3.99 16.73 -7.78
C LYS A 141 -4.71 15.63 -8.56
N LEU A 142 -3.99 14.60 -9.00
CA LEU A 142 -4.58 13.45 -9.72
C LEU A 142 -5.33 12.48 -8.81
N LEU A 143 -5.10 12.53 -7.49
CA LEU A 143 -5.71 11.65 -6.50
C LEU A 143 -6.96 12.24 -5.84
N GLU A 144 -7.18 13.54 -5.99
CA GLU A 144 -8.42 14.25 -5.63
C GLU A 144 -9.56 13.92 -6.62
#